data_AF-A0A4U1JDB9-F1
#
_entry.id   AF-A0A4U1JDB9-F1
#
_cell.length_a   1.000
_cell.length_b   1.000
_cell.length_c   1.000
_cell.angle_alpha   90.00
_cell.angle_beta   90.00
_cell.angle_gamma   90.00
#
_symmetry.space_group_name_H-M   'P 1'
#
loop_
_entity.id
_entity.type
_entity.pdbx_description
1 polymer ?
#
loop_
_entity_poly.entity_id
_entity_poly.type
_entity_poly.pdbx_seq_one_letter_code
_entity_poly.pdbx_strand_id
1 'polypeptide(L)'
;MTADAGQDRRSVASYGEVLDVVDVGRVRLTRRYGCIRRDQFEIVTKEPFPSAFRDWIASRGELRERPTFYVIEAPGAFQLTVAPRAGRAILMPRLATDLTWQAQTAREIAEVLDGMLNHGSCLANTRQAG
;
A
#
# COMPACT_ATOMS: atom_id res chain seq x y z
N MET A 1 -11.43 -2.81 -26.43
CA MET A 1 -11.32 -4.04 -25.61
C MET A 1 -11.89 -3.71 -24.25
N THR A 2 -12.94 -4.42 -23.87
CA THR A 2 -13.89 -4.11 -22.79
C THR A 2 -13.29 -4.36 -21.41
N ALA A 3 -13.19 -3.31 -20.60
CA ALA A 3 -12.89 -3.38 -19.18
C ALA A 3 -14.21 -3.64 -18.42
N ASP A 4 -14.60 -4.91 -18.30
CA ASP A 4 -15.82 -5.31 -17.57
C ASP A 4 -15.63 -6.65 -16.84
N ALA A 5 -14.67 -6.71 -15.90
CA ALA A 5 -14.40 -7.94 -15.14
C ALA A 5 -14.11 -7.70 -13.64
N GLY A 6 -14.25 -6.48 -13.14
CA GLY A 6 -13.90 -6.14 -11.76
C GLY A 6 -15.07 -6.13 -10.77
N GLN A 7 -16.30 -5.93 -11.25
CA GLN A 7 -17.44 -5.64 -10.40
C GLN A 7 -18.20 -6.90 -9.94
N ASP A 8 -18.08 -8.02 -10.68
CA ASP A 8 -18.84 -9.25 -10.44
C ASP A 8 -18.27 -10.10 -9.29
N ARG A 9 -16.94 -10.11 -9.12
CA ARG A 9 -16.25 -11.02 -8.18
C ARG A 9 -16.56 -10.76 -6.70
N ARG A 10 -16.94 -9.54 -6.33
CA ARG A 10 -17.28 -9.18 -4.94
C ARG A 10 -18.58 -9.83 -4.46
N SER A 11 -19.52 -10.03 -5.37
CA SER A 11 -20.91 -10.44 -5.06
C SER A 11 -20.98 -11.76 -4.32
N VAL A 12 -19.94 -12.60 -4.50
CA VAL A 12 -19.83 -13.95 -3.95
C VAL A 12 -18.55 -14.16 -3.14
N ALA A 13 -17.74 -13.12 -2.92
CA ALA A 13 -16.44 -13.24 -2.29
C ALA A 13 -16.53 -13.46 -0.77
N SER A 14 -15.64 -14.30 -0.25
CA SER A 14 -15.46 -14.53 1.19
C SER A 14 -14.42 -13.60 1.80
N TYR A 15 -14.49 -13.36 3.13
CA TYR A 15 -13.52 -12.54 3.84
C TYR A 15 -12.08 -12.99 3.55
N GLY A 16 -11.22 -12.05 3.13
CA GLY A 16 -9.81 -12.30 2.81
C GLY A 16 -9.55 -12.84 1.41
N GLU A 17 -10.59 -13.16 0.64
CA GLU A 17 -10.47 -13.63 -0.74
C GLU A 17 -9.81 -12.57 -1.62
N VAL A 18 -8.89 -12.99 -2.48
CA VAL A 18 -8.20 -12.11 -3.42
C VAL A 18 -9.18 -11.72 -4.52
N LEU A 19 -9.50 -10.43 -4.59
CA LEU A 19 -10.36 -9.86 -5.62
C LEU A 19 -9.55 -9.51 -6.88
N ASP A 20 -8.35 -8.95 -6.67
CA ASP A 20 -7.51 -8.45 -7.75
C ASP A 20 -6.04 -8.40 -7.33
N VAL A 21 -5.13 -8.49 -8.30
CA VAL A 21 -3.69 -8.32 -8.14
C VAL A 21 -3.18 -7.43 -9.27
N VAL A 22 -2.58 -6.31 -8.91
CA VAL A 22 -2.02 -5.34 -9.84
C VAL A 22 -0.56 -5.11 -9.49
N ASP A 23 0.32 -5.22 -10.49
CA ASP A 23 1.72 -4.83 -10.35
C ASP A 23 1.87 -3.37 -10.81
N VAL A 24 2.46 -2.53 -9.96
CA VAL A 24 2.77 -1.11 -10.18
C VAL A 24 4.28 -0.97 -10.12
N GLY A 25 4.94 -1.09 -11.28
CA GLY A 25 6.40 -1.13 -11.35
C GLY A 25 6.96 -2.28 -10.51
N ARG A 26 7.74 -1.97 -9.47
CA ARG A 26 8.33 -2.92 -8.51
C ARG A 26 7.41 -3.30 -7.34
N VAL A 27 6.23 -2.70 -7.26
CA VAL A 27 5.28 -2.87 -6.16
C VAL A 27 4.14 -3.76 -6.59
N ARG A 28 3.88 -4.84 -5.85
CA ARG A 28 2.68 -5.67 -6.00
C ARG A 28 1.60 -5.19 -5.06
N LEU A 29 0.43 -4.88 -5.62
CA LEU A 29 -0.78 -4.53 -4.90
C LEU A 29 -1.79 -5.66 -4.99
N THR A 30 -2.14 -6.28 -3.85
CA THR A 30 -3.17 -7.31 -3.77
C THR A 30 -4.40 -6.75 -3.05
N ARG A 31 -5.54 -6.72 -3.75
CA ARG A 31 -6.83 -6.31 -3.18
C ARG A 31 -7.56 -7.55 -2.67
N ARG A 32 -7.97 -7.51 -1.41
CA ARG A 32 -8.70 -8.59 -0.74
C ARG A 32 -10.05 -8.10 -0.26
N TYR A 33 -11.07 -8.94 -0.40
CA TYR A 33 -12.39 -8.63 0.12
C TYR A 33 -12.36 -8.48 1.64
N GLY A 34 -12.75 -7.30 2.13
CA GLY A 34 -12.84 -7.03 3.57
C GLY A 34 -14.27 -7.16 4.07
N CYS A 35 -15.21 -6.46 3.45
CA CYS A 35 -16.65 -6.62 3.61
C CYS A 35 -17.37 -5.86 2.49
N ILE A 36 -18.68 -5.74 2.60
CA ILE A 36 -19.49 -5.00 1.61
C ILE A 36 -19.08 -3.53 1.45
N ARG A 37 -18.51 -2.91 2.49
CA ARG A 37 -18.13 -1.47 2.49
C ARG A 37 -16.64 -1.20 2.37
N ARG A 38 -15.76 -2.19 2.51
CA ARG A 38 -14.32 -1.96 2.41
C ARG A 38 -13.56 -3.17 1.93
N ASP A 39 -12.42 -2.92 1.34
CA ASP A 39 -11.41 -3.94 1.04
C ASP A 39 -10.15 -3.73 1.85
N GLN A 40 -9.36 -4.77 1.95
CA GLN A 40 -8.00 -4.68 2.45
C GLN A 40 -7.04 -4.69 1.27
N PHE A 41 -5.98 -3.89 1.34
CA PHE A 41 -4.93 -3.89 0.33
C PHE A 41 -3.60 -4.30 0.97
N GLU A 42 -2.94 -5.26 0.35
CA GLU A 42 -1.60 -5.69 0.69
C GLU A 42 -0.63 -5.13 -0.36
N ILE A 43 0.38 -4.39 0.10
CA ILE A 43 1.40 -3.74 -0.72
C ILE A 43 2.73 -4.44 -0.44
N VAL A 44 3.36 -5.00 -1.48
CA VAL A 44 4.57 -5.83 -1.33
C VAL A 44 5.63 -5.42 -2.33
N THR A 45 6.88 -5.38 -1.89
CA THR A 45 8.08 -5.20 -2.72
C THR A 45 9.07 -6.32 -2.44
N LYS A 46 10.06 -6.52 -3.31
CA LYS A 46 11.15 -7.47 -3.03
C LYS A 46 12.19 -6.88 -2.09
N GLU A 47 12.42 -5.58 -2.22
CA GLU A 47 13.35 -4.79 -1.43
C GLU A 47 12.66 -4.20 -0.19
N PRO A 48 13.42 -3.86 0.87
CA PRO A 48 12.89 -3.05 1.96
C PRO A 48 12.31 -1.72 1.48
N PHE A 49 11.26 -1.24 2.14
CA PHE A 49 10.72 0.09 1.84
C PHE A 49 11.76 1.17 2.18
N PRO A 50 11.95 2.18 1.31
CA PRO A 50 12.91 3.26 1.53
C PRO A 50 12.50 4.12 2.73
N SER A 51 13.45 4.70 3.46
CA SER A 51 13.16 5.58 4.60
C SER A 51 12.32 6.79 4.20
N ALA A 52 12.53 7.32 2.99
CA ALA A 52 11.73 8.41 2.43
C ALA A 52 10.22 8.09 2.35
N PHE A 53 9.85 6.81 2.25
CA PHE A 53 8.44 6.40 2.26
C PHE A 53 7.80 6.63 3.62
N ARG A 54 8.55 6.41 4.72
CA ARG A 54 8.08 6.70 6.08
C ARG A 54 7.78 8.19 6.23
N ASP A 55 8.69 9.04 5.78
CA ASP A 55 8.55 10.49 5.93
C ASP A 55 7.38 11.02 5.11
N TRP A 56 7.20 10.49 3.89
CA TRP A 56 6.05 10.82 3.05
C TRP A 56 4.73 10.41 3.70
N ILE A 57 4.61 9.18 4.21
CA ILE A 57 3.35 8.71 4.79
C ILE A 57 3.05 9.34 6.16
N ALA A 58 4.08 9.72 6.92
CA ALA A 58 3.92 10.45 8.18
C ALA A 58 3.21 11.81 8.00
N SER A 59 3.27 12.40 6.80
CA SER A 59 2.52 13.63 6.50
C SER A 59 1.00 13.43 6.41
N ARG A 60 0.51 12.18 6.32
CA ARG A 60 -0.91 11.84 6.12
C ARG A 60 -1.68 11.54 7.42
N GLY A 61 -1.02 11.42 8.56
CA GLY A 61 -1.70 11.03 9.79
C GLY A 61 -0.77 10.82 10.98
N GLU A 62 -1.34 10.33 12.08
CA GLU A 62 -0.59 10.04 13.30
C GLU A 62 0.29 8.80 13.10
N LEU A 63 1.61 8.96 13.26
CA LEU A 63 2.58 7.86 13.18
C LEU A 63 2.80 7.25 14.57
N ARG A 64 2.59 5.94 14.67
CA ARG A 64 2.87 5.14 15.87
C ARG A 64 3.96 4.12 15.57
N GLU A 65 5.12 4.31 16.17
CA GLU A 65 6.28 3.46 15.93
C GLU A 65 6.32 2.23 16.85
N ARG A 66 6.84 1.15 16.31
CA ARG A 66 7.22 -0.08 17.01
C ARG A 66 8.59 -0.53 16.50
N PRO A 67 9.30 -1.42 17.21
CA PRO A 67 10.65 -1.83 16.81
C PRO A 67 10.77 -2.41 15.39
N THR A 68 9.73 -3.07 14.90
CA THR A 68 9.76 -3.82 13.61
C THR A 68 8.80 -3.29 12.55
N PHE A 69 7.84 -2.45 12.93
CA PHE A 69 6.83 -1.88 12.05
C PHE A 69 6.38 -0.52 12.59
N TYR A 70 5.69 0.24 11.76
CA TYR A 70 4.97 1.42 12.22
C TYR A 70 3.55 1.42 11.67
N VAL A 71 2.68 2.16 12.33
CA VAL A 71 1.29 2.32 11.93
C VAL A 71 1.03 3.79 11.67
N ILE A 72 0.42 4.10 10.53
CA ILE A 72 -0.15 5.41 10.24
C ILE A 72 -1.65 5.32 10.43
N GLU A 73 -2.19 6.23 11.23
CA GLU A 73 -3.61 6.44 11.38
C GLU A 73 -3.99 7.76 10.70
N ALA A 74 -4.64 7.67 9.53
CA ALA A 74 -5.18 8.83 8.81
C ALA A 74 -6.67 8.97 9.19
N PRO A 75 -7.06 9.97 10.00
CA PRO A 75 -8.40 10.08 10.57
C PRO A 75 -9.49 10.06 9.49
N GLY A 76 -10.49 9.21 9.66
CA GLY A 76 -11.62 9.07 8.72
C GLY A 76 -11.29 8.40 7.39
N ALA A 77 -10.00 8.17 7.09
CA ALA A 77 -9.52 7.71 5.78
C ALA A 77 -9.05 6.25 5.83
N PHE A 78 -7.94 5.97 6.51
CA PHE A 78 -7.36 4.63 6.57
C PHE A 78 -6.43 4.44 7.76
N GLN A 79 -6.14 3.17 8.04
CA GLN A 79 -4.99 2.75 8.83
C GLN A 79 -4.00 2.02 7.90
N LEU A 80 -2.72 2.36 7.96
CA LEU A 80 -1.66 1.69 7.20
C LEU A 80 -0.64 1.10 8.18
N THR A 81 -0.49 -0.21 8.18
CA THR A 81 0.56 -0.90 8.94
C THR A 81 1.71 -1.22 8.00
N VAL A 82 2.91 -0.75 8.31
CA VAL A 82 4.09 -0.88 7.44
C VAL A 82 5.20 -1.62 8.17
N ALA A 83 5.64 -2.74 7.60
CA ALA A 83 6.83 -3.48 8.00
C ALA A 83 7.94 -3.21 6.97
N PRO A 84 8.70 -2.11 7.11
CA PRO A 84 9.57 -1.60 6.04
C PRO A 84 10.67 -2.58 5.67
N ARG A 85 11.31 -3.22 6.67
CA ARG A 85 12.37 -4.22 6.42
C ARG A 85 11.88 -5.47 5.68
N ALA A 86 10.58 -5.77 5.79
CA ALA A 86 9.97 -6.90 5.11
C ALA A 86 9.44 -6.54 3.70
N GLY A 87 9.52 -5.26 3.30
CA GLY A 87 8.95 -4.81 2.03
C GLY A 87 7.43 -4.98 1.99
N ARG A 88 6.73 -4.79 3.11
CA ARG A 88 5.30 -5.09 3.24
C ARG A 88 4.52 -3.98 3.95
N ALA A 89 3.32 -3.70 3.45
CA ALA A 89 2.33 -2.92 4.16
C ALA A 89 0.91 -3.43 3.95
N ILE A 90 0.05 -3.20 4.93
CA ILE A 90 -1.38 -3.49 4.88
C ILE A 90 -2.14 -2.18 5.06
N LEU A 91 -2.90 -1.81 4.04
CA LEU A 91 -3.83 -0.70 4.05
C LEU A 91 -5.22 -1.21 4.41
N MET A 92 -5.78 -0.67 5.48
CA MET A 92 -7.14 -0.90 5.93
C MET A 92 -7.92 0.41 5.88
N PRO A 93 -8.73 0.64 4.83
CA PRO A 93 -9.58 1.81 4.76
C PRO A 93 -10.67 1.84 5.84
N ARG A 94 -11.11 3.05 6.18
CA ARG A 94 -12.25 3.29 7.06
C ARG A 94 -13.56 3.12 6.29
N LEU A 95 -14.61 2.70 6.99
CA LEU A 95 -15.94 2.44 6.41
C LEU A 95 -16.64 3.69 5.85
N ALA A 96 -16.13 4.89 6.16
CA ALA A 96 -16.64 6.15 5.65
C ALA A 96 -16.22 6.44 4.20
N THR A 97 -15.28 5.66 3.65
CA THR A 97 -14.74 5.85 2.30
C THR A 97 -15.40 4.88 1.31
N ASP A 98 -15.61 5.32 0.07
CA ASP A 98 -16.16 4.45 -0.98
C ASP A 98 -15.08 3.55 -1.61
N LEU A 99 -15.52 2.50 -2.31
CA LEU A 99 -14.62 1.49 -2.88
C LEU A 99 -13.70 2.02 -3.98
N THR A 100 -14.12 3.06 -4.70
CA THR A 100 -13.33 3.68 -5.77
C THR A 100 -12.18 4.47 -5.16
N TRP A 101 -12.48 5.31 -4.16
CA TRP A 101 -11.49 6.05 -3.39
C TRP A 101 -10.48 5.12 -2.72
N GLN A 102 -10.94 4.00 -2.16
CA GLN A 102 -10.08 3.00 -1.53
C GLN A 102 -9.05 2.43 -2.50
N ALA A 103 -9.50 2.02 -3.70
CA ALA A 103 -8.62 1.49 -4.73
C ALA A 103 -7.64 2.55 -5.27
N GLN A 104 -8.10 3.78 -5.47
CA GLN A 104 -7.27 4.90 -5.90
C GLN A 104 -6.18 5.24 -4.88
N THR A 105 -6.54 5.30 -3.60
CA THR A 105 -5.58 5.56 -2.51
C THR A 105 -4.52 4.47 -2.43
N ALA A 106 -4.93 3.19 -2.53
CA ALA A 106 -4.00 2.07 -2.53
C ALA A 106 -3.03 2.13 -3.72
N ARG A 107 -3.53 2.51 -4.89
CA ARG A 107 -2.72 2.70 -6.10
C ARG A 107 -1.76 3.87 -5.98
N GLU A 108 -2.20 5.03 -5.48
CA GLU A 108 -1.35 6.21 -5.26
C GLU A 108 -0.17 5.87 -4.35
N ILE A 109 -0.43 5.16 -3.25
CA ILE A 109 0.63 4.72 -2.32
C ILE A 109 1.63 3.81 -3.05
N ALA A 110 1.16 2.89 -3.89
CA ALA A 110 2.02 1.99 -4.66
C ALA A 110 2.87 2.75 -5.70
N GLU A 111 2.29 3.72 -6.40
CA GLU A 111 2.99 4.55 -7.40
C GLU A 111 4.09 5.41 -6.77
N VAL A 112 3.82 6.01 -5.60
CA VAL A 112 4.83 6.78 -4.85
C VAL A 112 5.96 5.88 -4.37
N LEU A 113 5.62 4.70 -3.82
CA LEU A 113 6.61 3.74 -3.35
C LEU A 113 7.50 3.24 -4.50
N ASP A 114 6.93 2.92 -5.66
CA ASP A 114 7.67 2.54 -6.86
C ASP A 114 8.64 3.65 -7.30
N GLY A 115 8.17 4.90 -7.37
CA GLY A 115 9.01 6.05 -7.67
C GLY A 115 10.22 6.15 -6.74
N MET A 116 10.01 5.99 -5.44
CA MET A 116 11.10 6.03 -4.45
C MET A 116 12.09 4.88 -4.60
N LEU A 117 11.63 3.68 -4.96
CA LEU A 117 12.50 2.53 -5.20
C LEU A 117 13.38 2.71 -6.45
N ASN A 118 12.85 3.37 -7.48
CA ASN A 118 13.59 3.66 -8.70
C ASN A 118 14.65 4.76 -8.50
N HIS A 119 14.40 5.73 -7.60
CA HIS A 119 15.37 6.79 -7.29
C HIS A 119 16.36 6.44 -6.15
N GLY A 120 16.03 5.47 -5.30
CA GLY A 120 16.87 5.03 -4.18
C GLY A 120 18.20 4.35 -4.58
N SER A 121 18.33 3.88 -5.83
CA SER A 121 19.58 3.28 -6.32
C SER A 121 20.70 4.30 -6.59
N CYS A 122 20.40 5.60 -6.66
CA CYS A 122 21.42 6.62 -6.96
C CYS A 122 22.23 7.06 -5.72
N LEU A 123 21.68 6.90 -4.50
CA LEU A 123 22.33 7.36 -3.26
C LEU A 123 23.17 6.30 -2.55
N ALA A 124 23.14 5.04 -3.01
CA ALA A 124 23.92 3.96 -2.41
C ALA A 124 25.39 3.94 -2.86
N ASN A 125 25.78 4.72 -3.87
CA ASN A 125 27.12 4.67 -4.46
C ASN A 125 28.11 5.75 -3.96
N THR A 126 27.70 6.61 -3.02
CA THR A 126 28.52 7.75 -2.56
C THR A 126 29.15 7.54 -1.17
N ARG A 127 29.17 6.31 -0.64
CA ARG A 127 29.84 5.98 0.64
C ARG A 127 30.96 4.92 0.53
N GLN A 128 31.58 4.78 -0.64
CA GLN A 128 32.77 3.93 -0.83
C GLN A 128 33.95 4.61 -1.54
N ALA A 129 34.02 5.93 -1.56
CA ALA A 129 35.19 6.63 -2.06
C ALA A 129 35.64 7.70 -1.06
N GLY A 130 36.79 7.48 -0.44
CA GLY A 130 37.59 8.49 0.29
C GLY A 130 37.49 8.42 1.79
#